data_AF-A0A0M8MFF5-F1
#
_entry.id   AF-A0A0M8MFF5-F1
#
_cell.length_a   1.000
_cell.length_b   1.000
_cell.length_c   1.000
_cell.angle_alpha   90.00
_cell.angle_beta   90.00
_cell.angle_gamma   90.00
#
_symmetry.space_group_name_H-M   'P 1'
#
loop_
_entity.id
_entity.type
_entity.pdbx_description
1 polymer ?
#
loop_
_entity_poly.entity_id
_entity_poly.type
_entity_poly.pdbx_seq_one_letter_code
_entity_poly.pdbx_strand_id
1 'polypeptide(L)'
;MKNIYRIIPLLYFTGLGLFWIIENLMSTGTVNYIAIVVTLLIATRFFFKNRVAGLATGAVMGFFSVYMLLAMLSDLAKADEFTSGTYRFIAFGGGLFGVGVIMAILLIAYHAKSNQKDMGLVNIHR
;
A
#
# COMPACT_ATOMS: atom_id res chain seq x y z
N MET A 1 5.37 19.58 2.85
CA MET A 1 4.06 18.95 3.15
C MET A 1 4.11 18.39 4.56
N LYS A 2 2.99 18.36 5.30
CA LYS A 2 2.98 17.81 6.68
C LYS A 2 3.44 16.35 6.68
N ASN A 3 4.21 15.93 7.69
CA ASN A 3 4.72 14.55 7.80
C ASN A 3 3.62 13.48 7.83
N ILE A 4 2.39 13.87 8.16
CA ILE A 4 1.21 13.00 8.15
C ILE A 4 0.95 12.35 6.78
N TYR A 5 1.25 13.05 5.68
CA TYR A 5 1.10 12.52 4.31
C TYR A 5 2.13 11.45 3.96
N ARG A 6 3.17 11.29 4.77
CA ARG A 6 4.11 10.16 4.69
C ARG A 6 3.68 8.99 5.56
N ILE A 7 3.25 9.30 6.79
CA ILE A 7 2.96 8.29 7.82
C ILE A 7 1.66 7.55 7.52
N ILE A 8 0.59 8.24 7.13
CA ILE A 8 -0.71 7.60 6.87
C ILE A 8 -0.59 6.53 5.77
N PRO A 9 -0.01 6.81 4.59
CA PRO A 9 0.16 5.77 3.57
C PRO A 9 1.00 4.58 4.03
N LEU A 10 2.11 4.83 4.74
CA LEU A 10 2.96 3.75 5.25
C LEU A 10 2.22 2.87 6.27
N LEU A 11 1.46 3.49 7.17
CA LEU A 11 0.64 2.78 8.15
C LEU A 11 -0.45 1.95 7.47
N TYR A 12 -1.10 2.53 6.46
CA TYR A 12 -2.11 1.84 5.67
C TYR A 12 -1.55 0.59 4.99
N PHE A 13 -0.45 0.70 4.23
CA PHE A 13 0.11 -0.46 3.51
C PHE A 13 0.74 -1.50 4.45
N THR A 14 1.32 -1.06 5.56
CA THR A 14 1.82 -2.00 6.59
C THR A 14 0.66 -2.74 7.24
N GLY A 15 -0.41 -2.04 7.59
CA GLY A 15 -1.63 -2.65 8.14
C GLY A 15 -2.28 -3.61 7.17
N LEU A 16 -2.32 -3.28 5.87
CA LEU A 16 -2.82 -4.17 4.82
C LEU A 16 -1.96 -5.44 4.68
N GLY A 17 -0.64 -5.31 4.76
CA GLY A 17 0.27 -6.45 4.79
C GLY A 17 0.05 -7.35 6.01
N LEU A 18 -0.10 -6.76 7.20
CA LEU A 18 -0.43 -7.50 8.43
C LEU A 18 -1.78 -8.20 8.33
N PHE A 19 -2.79 -7.52 7.82
CA PHE A 19 -4.11 -8.11 7.57
C PHE A 19 -4.00 -9.33 6.66
N TRP A 20 -3.23 -9.24 5.58
CA TRP A 20 -3.07 -10.35 4.65
C TRP A 20 -2.32 -11.54 5.28
N ILE A 21 -1.31 -11.29 6.11
CA ILE A 21 -0.62 -12.36 6.85
C ILE A 21 -1.59 -13.10 7.78
N ILE A 22 -2.42 -12.36 8.53
CA ILE A 22 -3.40 -12.92 9.46
C ILE A 22 -4.49 -13.68 8.70
N GLU A 23 -5.04 -13.09 7.64
CA GLU A 23 -6.06 -13.71 6.79
C GLU A 23 -5.53 -15.03 6.22
N ASN A 24 -4.32 -15.04 5.66
CA ASN A 24 -3.74 -16.24 5.05
C ASN A 24 -3.51 -17.36 6.07
N LEU A 25 -3.05 -17.00 7.28
CA LEU A 25 -2.88 -17.96 8.37
C LEU A 25 -4.23 -18.56 8.81
N MET A 26 -5.28 -17.74 8.88
CA MET A 26 -6.62 -18.20 9.25
C MET A 26 -7.31 -19.01 8.16
N SER A 27 -7.11 -18.66 6.89
CA SER A 27 -7.81 -19.29 5.76
C SER A 27 -7.12 -20.57 5.28
N THR A 28 -5.79 -20.61 5.30
CA THR A 28 -5.01 -21.77 4.78
C THR A 28 -4.30 -22.57 5.86
N GLY A 29 -4.18 -22.03 7.08
CA GLY A 29 -3.34 -22.62 8.14
C GLY A 29 -1.84 -22.50 7.89
N THR A 30 -1.43 -21.80 6.82
CA THR A 30 -0.01 -21.65 6.44
C THR A 30 0.47 -20.22 6.61
N VAL A 31 1.77 -20.05 6.86
CA VAL A 31 2.39 -18.73 7.00
C VAL A 31 2.90 -18.27 5.64
N ASN A 32 2.39 -17.15 5.14
CA ASN A 32 2.90 -16.52 3.94
C ASN A 32 4.18 -15.69 4.24
N TYR A 33 5.34 -16.33 4.10
CA TYR A 33 6.64 -15.67 4.32
C TYR A 33 6.90 -14.50 3.37
N ILE A 34 6.35 -14.53 2.15
CA ILE A 34 6.50 -13.42 1.19
C ILE A 34 5.76 -12.18 1.72
N ALA A 35 4.53 -12.35 2.22
CA ALA A 35 3.76 -11.27 2.80
C ALA A 35 4.47 -10.67 4.04
N ILE A 36 5.11 -11.50 4.87
CA ILE A 36 5.92 -11.04 6.01
C ILE A 36 7.08 -10.16 5.53
N VAL A 37 7.87 -10.65 4.57
CA VAL A 37 9.04 -9.90 4.06
C VAL A 37 8.61 -8.57 3.45
N VAL A 38 7.56 -8.56 2.62
CA VAL A 38 7.03 -7.33 2.01
C VAL A 38 6.55 -6.35 3.09
N THR A 39 5.81 -6.83 4.08
CA THR A 39 5.31 -6.00 5.20
C THR A 39 6.45 -5.39 5.99
N LEU A 40 7.50 -6.19 6.30
CA LEU A 40 8.69 -5.69 6.99
C LEU A 40 9.45 -4.66 6.15
N LEU A 41 9.60 -4.88 4.84
CA LEU A 41 10.24 -3.91 3.95
C LEU A 41 9.49 -2.57 3.93
N ILE A 42 8.16 -2.57 3.97
CA ILE A 42 7.36 -1.35 4.08
C ILE A 42 7.51 -0.73 5.48
N ALA A 43 7.47 -1.54 6.54
CA ALA A 43 7.60 -1.09 7.93
C ALA A 43 8.97 -0.44 8.22
N THR A 44 10.06 -0.93 7.62
CA THR A 44 11.37 -0.29 7.77
C THR A 44 11.39 1.15 7.23
N ARG A 45 10.52 1.49 6.26
CA ARG A 45 10.43 2.85 5.69
C ARG A 45 9.93 3.90 6.69
N PHE A 46 9.36 3.50 7.83
CA PHE A 46 9.05 4.45 8.90
C PHE A 46 10.31 5.15 9.44
N PHE A 47 11.44 4.43 9.45
CA PHE A 47 12.71 4.92 9.98
C PHE A 47 13.60 5.53 8.89
N PHE A 48 13.61 4.95 7.69
CA PHE A 48 14.47 5.39 6.59
C PHE A 48 13.79 6.43 5.68
N LYS A 49 14.26 7.68 5.74
CA LYS A 49 13.75 8.82 4.95
C LYS A 49 14.42 8.95 3.57
N ASN A 50 14.53 7.86 2.82
CA ASN A 50 15.12 7.93 1.48
C ASN A 50 14.05 8.27 0.41
N ARG A 51 14.27 9.36 -0.33
CA ARG A 51 13.37 9.83 -1.40
C ARG A 51 13.04 8.76 -2.43
N VAL A 52 14.08 8.13 -2.97
CA VAL A 52 13.98 7.17 -4.07
C VAL A 52 13.20 5.95 -3.59
N ALA A 53 13.51 5.48 -2.39
CA ALA A 53 12.79 4.41 -1.75
C ALA A 53 11.31 4.73 -1.51
N GLY A 54 10.98 5.93 -1.04
CA GLY A 54 9.60 6.36 -0.83
C GLY A 54 8.80 6.43 -2.13
N LEU A 55 9.41 6.96 -3.19
CA LEU A 55 8.82 6.97 -4.54
C LEU A 55 8.62 5.55 -5.08
N ALA A 56 9.63 4.69 -4.99
CA ALA A 56 9.55 3.30 -5.44
C ALA A 56 8.47 2.52 -4.67
N THR A 57 8.42 2.69 -3.34
CA THR A 57 7.39 2.04 -2.50
C THR A 57 6.00 2.52 -2.90
N GLY A 58 5.81 3.83 -3.05
CA GLY A 58 4.53 4.39 -3.50
C GLY A 58 4.13 3.89 -4.89
N ALA A 59 5.06 3.82 -5.84
CA ALA A 59 4.80 3.32 -7.18
C ALA A 59 4.42 1.84 -7.19
N VAL A 60 5.20 0.98 -6.53
CA VAL A 60 4.91 -0.47 -6.44
C VAL A 60 3.56 -0.70 -5.78
N MET A 61 3.28 -0.04 -4.64
CA MET A 61 1.99 -0.19 -3.95
C MET A 61 0.83 0.39 -4.77
N GLY A 62 1.07 1.47 -5.52
CA GLY A 62 0.10 2.04 -6.44
C GLY A 62 -0.25 1.08 -7.57
N PHE A 63 0.74 0.53 -8.26
CA PHE A 63 0.52 -0.48 -9.30
C PHE A 63 -0.16 -1.73 -8.76
N PHE A 64 0.25 -2.20 -7.58
CA PHE A 64 -0.41 -3.31 -6.91
C PHE A 64 -1.89 -3.02 -6.62
N SER A 65 -2.21 -1.84 -6.08
CA SER A 65 -3.59 -1.45 -5.77
C SER A 65 -4.43 -1.32 -7.04
N VAL A 66 -3.90 -0.71 -8.10
CA VAL A 66 -4.58 -0.62 -9.40
C VAL A 66 -4.79 -2.00 -10.00
N TYR A 67 -3.76 -2.86 -9.98
CA TYR A 67 -3.87 -4.24 -10.46
C TYR A 67 -4.98 -5.00 -9.74
N MET A 68 -5.04 -4.90 -8.41
CA MET A 68 -6.08 -5.58 -7.61
C MET A 68 -7.49 -5.02 -7.90
N LEU A 69 -7.64 -3.71 -8.10
CA LEU A 69 -8.91 -3.13 -8.56
C LEU A 69 -9.33 -3.68 -9.93
N LEU A 70 -8.40 -3.74 -10.88
CA LEU A 70 -8.67 -4.26 -12.22
C LEU A 70 -9.02 -5.75 -12.18
N ALA A 71 -8.34 -6.54 -11.34
CA ALA A 71 -8.66 -7.95 -11.11
C ALA A 71 -10.08 -8.10 -10.54
N MET A 72 -10.42 -7.31 -9.52
CA MET A 72 -11.76 -7.29 -8.92
C MET A 72 -12.85 -6.92 -9.96
N LEU A 73 -12.59 -5.90 -10.78
CA LEU A 73 -13.50 -5.50 -11.86
C LEU A 73 -13.63 -6.57 -12.94
N SER A 74 -12.55 -7.31 -13.23
CA SER A 74 -12.58 -8.42 -14.18
C SER A 74 -13.44 -9.58 -13.67
N ASP A 75 -13.38 -9.89 -12.38
CA ASP A 75 -14.24 -10.90 -11.76
C ASP A 75 -15.69 -10.45 -11.72
N LEU A 76 -15.93 -9.15 -11.47
CA LEU A 76 -17.27 -8.59 -11.50
C LEU A 76 -17.91 -8.65 -12.90
N ALA A 77 -17.12 -8.42 -13.95
CA ALA A 77 -17.60 -8.49 -15.33
C ALA A 77 -18.01 -9.91 -15.76
N LYS A 78 -17.54 -10.95 -15.05
CA LYS A 78 -17.90 -12.36 -15.27
C LYS A 78 -19.06 -12.82 -14.39
N ALA A 79 -19.54 -11.98 -13.48
CA ALA A 79 -20.63 -12.36 -12.59
C ALA A 79 -21.96 -12.33 -13.36
N ASP A 80 -22.60 -13.49 -13.48
CA ASP A 80 -23.91 -13.61 -14.15
C ASP A 80 -25.04 -12.95 -13.34
N GLU A 81 -24.91 -12.88 -12.01
CA GLU A 81 -25.90 -12.27 -11.13
C GLU A 81 -25.27 -11.47 -9.97
N PHE A 82 -25.87 -10.31 -9.66
CA PHE A 82 -25.49 -9.47 -8.52
C PHE A 82 -26.16 -9.95 -7.24
N THR A 83 -25.50 -10.88 -6.55
CA THR A 83 -25.95 -11.38 -5.24
C THR A 83 -25.48 -10.48 -4.09
N SER A 84 -25.99 -10.72 -2.88
CA SER A 84 -25.52 -10.06 -1.65
C SER A 84 -24.01 -10.26 -1.40
N GLY A 85 -23.43 -11.37 -1.87
CA GLY A 85 -21.99 -11.63 -1.83
C GLY A 85 -21.21 -10.71 -2.76
N THR A 86 -21.72 -10.48 -3.97
CA THR A 86 -21.12 -9.57 -4.97
C THR A 86 -21.02 -8.14 -4.43
N TYR A 87 -22.07 -7.63 -3.79
CA TYR A 87 -22.04 -6.29 -3.18
C TYR A 87 -20.98 -6.16 -2.07
N ARG A 88 -20.83 -7.19 -1.22
CA ARG A 88 -19.79 -7.20 -0.17
C ARG A 88 -18.40 -7.23 -0.77
N PHE A 89 -18.19 -8.01 -1.82
CA PHE A 89 -16.92 -8.09 -2.55
C PHE A 89 -16.54 -6.74 -3.16
N ILE A 90 -17.46 -6.06 -3.84
CA ILE A 90 -17.23 -4.72 -4.41
C ILE A 90 -16.95 -3.70 -3.31
N ALA A 91 -17.77 -3.68 -2.25
CA ALA A 91 -17.62 -2.69 -1.18
C ALA A 91 -16.29 -2.86 -0.45
N PHE A 92 -15.93 -4.10 -0.10
CA PHE A 92 -14.69 -4.39 0.61
C PHE A 92 -13.47 -4.25 -0.29
N GLY A 93 -13.43 -4.93 -1.43
CA GLY A 93 -12.29 -4.89 -2.36
C GLY A 93 -12.11 -3.50 -2.99
N GLY A 94 -13.20 -2.88 -3.43
CA GLY A 94 -13.17 -1.54 -4.03
C GLY A 94 -12.78 -0.47 -3.02
N GLY A 95 -13.31 -0.56 -1.79
CA GLY A 95 -12.91 0.33 -0.70
C GLY A 95 -11.45 0.15 -0.31
N LEU A 96 -11.02 -1.10 -0.10
CA LEU A 96 -9.65 -1.43 0.25
C LEU A 96 -8.68 -0.93 -0.84
N PHE A 97 -8.76 -1.46 -2.06
CA PHE A 97 -7.79 -1.12 -3.09
C PHE A 97 -7.96 0.31 -3.64
N GLY A 98 -9.17 0.88 -3.61
CA GLY A 98 -9.42 2.28 -3.96
C GLY A 98 -8.72 3.24 -3.00
N VAL A 99 -8.85 3.01 -1.69
CA VAL A 99 -8.06 3.75 -0.68
C VAL A 99 -6.57 3.51 -0.88
N GLY A 100 -6.15 2.29 -1.22
CA GLY A 100 -4.77 1.96 -1.55
C GLY A 100 -4.19 2.84 -2.66
N VAL A 101 -4.92 3.06 -3.76
CA VAL A 101 -4.49 3.97 -4.83
C VAL A 101 -4.30 5.40 -4.31
N ILE A 102 -5.24 5.91 -3.52
CA ILE A 102 -5.14 7.25 -2.93
C ILE A 102 -3.90 7.35 -2.03
N MET A 103 -3.66 6.36 -1.17
CA MET A 103 -2.50 6.32 -0.28
C MET A 103 -1.18 6.26 -1.05
N ALA A 104 -1.12 5.48 -2.13
CA ALA A 104 0.05 5.44 -3.01
C ALA A 104 0.35 6.81 -3.64
N ILE A 105 -0.68 7.48 -4.17
CA ILE A 105 -0.54 8.82 -4.76
C ILE A 105 -0.04 9.83 -3.72
N LEU A 106 -0.59 9.81 -2.51
CA LEU A 106 -0.14 10.68 -1.42
C LEU A 106 1.33 10.44 -1.06
N LEU A 107 1.75 9.18 -1.00
CA LEU A 107 3.14 8.82 -0.70
C LEU A 107 4.11 9.28 -1.79
N ILE A 108 3.73 9.14 -3.07
CA ILE A 108 4.51 9.61 -4.22
C ILE A 108 4.57 11.13 -4.20
N ALA A 109 3.43 11.82 -4.07
CA ALA A 109 3.36 13.27 -4.07
C ALA A 109 4.20 13.90 -2.95
N TYR A 110 4.20 13.28 -1.76
CA TYR A 110 5.04 13.71 -0.64
C TYR A 110 6.53 13.62 -0.99
N HIS A 111 7.01 12.48 -1.52
CA HIS A 111 8.43 12.28 -1.83
C HIS A 111 8.88 12.99 -3.11
N ALA A 112 7.95 13.26 -4.05
CA ALA A 112 8.22 14.06 -5.23
C ALA A 112 8.47 15.52 -4.84
N LYS A 113 7.72 16.06 -3.88
CA LYS A 113 7.84 17.45 -3.41
C LYS A 113 8.87 17.66 -2.30
N SER A 114 9.31 16.62 -1.60
CA SER A 114 10.30 16.74 -0.52
C SER A 114 11.71 17.02 -1.07
N ASN A 115 12.36 18.07 -0.55
CA ASN A 115 13.76 18.38 -0.86
C ASN A 115 14.72 17.51 -0.04
N GLN A 116 15.94 17.26 -0.53
CA GLN A 116 16.97 16.47 0.18
C GLN A 116 17.27 16.94 1.62
N LYS A 117 17.15 18.25 1.89
CA LYS A 117 17.29 18.82 3.24
C LYS A 117 16.19 18.38 4.21
N ASP A 118 14.95 18.24 3.75
CA ASP A 118 13.80 17.81 4.59
C ASP A 118 13.88 16.33 4.98
N MET A 119 14.72 15.56 4.28
CA MET A 119 14.93 14.13 4.47
C MET A 119 16.13 13.82 5.37
N GLY A 120 16.83 14.85 5.88
CA GLY A 120 18.00 14.67 6.75
C GLY A 120 19.25 14.18 6.02
N LEU A 121 19.30 14.31 4.69
CA LEU A 121 20.40 13.79 3.85
C LEU A 121 21.44 14.84 3.44
N VAL A 122 21.40 16.05 4.01
CA VAL A 122 22.45 17.06 3.78
C VAL A 122 22.96 17.60 5.12
N ASN A 123 24.02 16.95 5.60
CA ASN A 123 25.03 17.56 6.45
C ASN A 123 26.39 17.03 5.96
N ILE A 124 26.72 17.33 4.70
CA ILE A 124 28.08 17.13 4.20
C ILE A 124 28.76 18.50 4.30
N HIS A 125 29.90 18.49 4.98
CA HIS A 125 30.62 19.63 5.53
C HIS A 125 30.90 20.77 4.55
N ARG A 126 31.00 21.96 5.16
CA ARG A 126 31.73 23.13 4.67
C ARG A 126 33.10 22.76 4.10
#